data_AF-A0AAD5BLB7-F1
#
_entry.id   AF-A0AAD5BLB7-F1
#
_cell.length_a   1.000
_cell.length_b   1.000
_cell.length_c   1.000
_cell.angle_alpha   90.00
_cell.angle_beta   90.00
_cell.angle_gamma   90.00
#
_symmetry.space_group_name_H-M   'P 1'
#
loop_
_entity.id
_entity.type
_entity.pdbx_description
1 polymer ?
#
loop_
_entity_poly.entity_id
_entity_poly.type
_entity_poly.pdbx_seq_one_letter_code
_entity_poly.pdbx_strand_id
1 'polypeptide(L)'
;MNIANLVIVSLVITIVAIQPLAQERTNVGEANFVTVLSIDGGGVRGIIPGIVLTFLESKLQEIDGPDARIADYFDVIAGTSTGGFVTMMLAAPNPQNRPMSSAKDISQFYIEHSPRIFPKIGRTKFMKSVASIVSEVVGPKYDGKYLRTMAHMILRNLTIKQTLTDVVIPAFDIKQFKPVIFSSTQAKEIPWKNALLADVCISTCAAPTYFPPYYFETKDVDGTKHTFDLIDGGVAANNPTQMAITHVTREALMGKYKFSGPEVLDGRRMLVLSLGTGTQTHNDLYTAQKASRWGLLSWIFANGTTPLINIFYDAISDMVDIHVSTIFKALQVEKNYLRIQEDNLIGEATRLDLSTPENMKVLEDIGKKLLKKPLSRLNLVTGKFLPVQGEGTNEDALARFATLLCAERKRRNPAKTV
;
A
#
# COMPACT_ATOMS: atom_id res chain seq x y z
N MET A 1 23.94 20.22 -1.68
CA MET A 1 23.01 19.96 -0.56
C MET A 1 23.00 18.46 -0.34
N ASN A 2 23.62 17.97 0.74
CA ASN A 2 23.94 16.55 0.90
C ASN A 2 22.67 15.75 1.28
N ILE A 3 22.52 14.50 0.82
CA ILE A 3 21.32 13.66 1.02
C ILE A 3 20.96 13.52 2.52
N ALA A 4 21.97 13.53 3.39
CA ALA A 4 21.79 13.57 4.85
C ALA A 4 20.98 14.78 5.34
N ASN A 5 21.13 15.96 4.70
CA ASN A 5 20.39 17.16 5.07
C ASN A 5 18.91 17.08 4.62
N LEU A 6 18.59 16.31 3.59
CA LEU A 6 17.20 16.14 3.14
C LEU A 6 16.41 15.20 4.06
N VAL A 7 17.06 14.14 4.55
CA VAL A 7 16.50 13.21 5.55
C VAL A 7 16.30 13.91 6.89
N ILE A 8 17.25 14.74 7.32
CA ILE A 8 17.12 15.57 8.52
C ILE A 8 15.97 16.57 8.37
N VAL A 9 15.79 17.22 7.21
CA VAL A 9 14.68 18.18 7.00
C VAL A 9 13.30 17.49 6.97
N SER A 10 13.19 16.27 6.43
CA SER A 10 11.94 15.48 6.47
C SER A 10 11.58 15.02 7.89
N LEU A 11 12.58 14.59 8.67
CA LEU A 11 12.39 14.26 10.09
C LEU A 11 12.06 15.51 10.92
N VAL A 12 12.73 16.64 10.66
CA VAL A 12 12.53 17.90 11.38
C VAL A 12 11.17 18.51 11.10
N ILE A 13 10.60 18.41 9.89
CA ILE A 13 9.22 18.86 9.65
C ILE A 13 8.20 17.94 10.36
N THR A 14 8.49 16.64 10.45
CA THR A 14 7.64 15.69 11.17
C THR A 14 7.73 15.87 12.70
N ILE A 15 8.89 16.30 13.22
CA ILE A 15 9.16 16.49 14.67
C ILE A 15 8.83 17.92 15.14
N VAL A 16 9.06 18.95 14.33
CA VAL A 16 8.76 20.35 14.70
C VAL A 16 7.26 20.61 14.72
N ALA A 17 6.46 19.86 13.95
CA ALA A 17 5.00 19.83 14.11
C ALA A 17 4.54 19.25 15.46
N ILE A 18 5.43 18.58 16.21
CA ILE A 18 5.15 17.98 17.53
C ILE A 18 5.59 18.91 18.68
N GLN A 19 6.40 19.94 18.42
CA GLN A 19 7.03 20.74 19.48
C GLN A 19 6.13 21.69 20.29
N PRO A 20 4.99 22.25 19.81
CA PRO A 20 4.14 23.04 20.71
C PRO A 20 3.30 22.15 21.66
N LEU A 21 3.16 20.85 21.39
CA LEU A 21 2.24 19.94 22.10
C LEU A 21 2.85 19.30 23.36
N ALA A 22 4.13 19.54 23.63
CA ALA A 22 4.79 19.02 24.83
C ALA A 22 4.35 19.72 26.13
N GLN A 23 3.57 20.81 26.07
CA GLN A 23 3.30 21.65 27.23
C GLN A 23 1.86 21.62 27.78
N GLU A 24 0.92 20.91 27.15
CA GLU A 24 -0.40 20.70 27.74
C GLU A 24 -0.73 19.20 27.83
N ARG A 25 -0.55 18.63 29.03
CA ARG A 25 -1.21 17.38 29.41
C ARG A 25 -2.71 17.67 29.59
N THR A 26 -3.44 17.88 28.51
CA THR A 26 -4.90 17.82 28.52
C THR A 26 -5.33 16.37 28.69
N ASN A 27 -6.41 16.15 29.44
CA ASN A 27 -6.95 14.84 29.79
C ASN A 27 -7.02 13.91 28.57
N VAL A 28 -6.32 12.77 28.65
CA VAL A 28 -6.13 11.80 27.56
C VAL A 28 -7.44 11.03 27.22
N GLY A 29 -8.57 11.36 27.84
CA GLY A 29 -9.81 10.58 27.80
C GLY A 29 -10.82 10.82 26.66
N GLU A 30 -10.78 11.95 25.93
CA GLU A 30 -11.95 12.36 25.12
C GLU A 30 -11.73 12.47 23.59
N ALA A 31 -10.49 12.61 23.13
CA ALA A 31 -10.18 12.87 21.71
C ALA A 31 -10.33 11.65 20.78
N ASN A 32 -10.79 11.88 19.54
CA ASN A 32 -10.93 10.83 18.53
C ASN A 32 -9.58 10.32 18.03
N PHE A 33 -9.47 9.02 17.73
CA PHE A 33 -8.35 8.50 16.97
C PHE A 33 -8.52 8.84 15.49
N VAL A 34 -7.45 8.84 14.71
CA VAL A 34 -7.48 8.75 13.25
C VAL A 34 -7.05 7.36 12.84
N THR A 35 -7.82 6.70 11.98
CA THR A 35 -7.56 5.31 11.58
C THR A 35 -7.03 5.24 10.14
N VAL A 36 -5.85 4.67 9.96
CA VAL A 36 -5.15 4.54 8.68
C VAL A 36 -4.89 3.08 8.36
N LEU A 37 -5.29 2.65 7.18
CA LEU A 37 -4.87 1.40 6.56
C LEU A 37 -3.89 1.71 5.42
N SER A 38 -2.75 1.04 5.39
CA SER A 38 -1.77 1.13 4.30
C SER A 38 -1.47 -0.25 3.75
N ILE A 39 -1.44 -0.39 2.43
CA ILE A 39 -1.21 -1.67 1.74
C ILE A 39 -0.10 -1.49 0.70
N ASP A 40 0.98 -2.25 0.86
CA ASP A 40 2.15 -2.17 -0.01
C ASP A 40 1.86 -2.71 -1.43
N GLY A 41 2.72 -2.30 -2.37
CA GLY A 41 2.79 -2.90 -3.71
C GLY A 41 3.49 -4.26 -3.71
N GLY A 42 3.16 -5.12 -4.69
CA GLY A 42 3.78 -6.45 -4.78
C GLY A 42 3.24 -7.44 -5.82
N GLY A 43 2.51 -6.98 -6.82
CA GLY A 43 1.98 -7.84 -7.88
C GLY A 43 1.03 -8.93 -7.35
N VAL A 44 1.19 -10.18 -7.78
CA VAL A 44 0.38 -11.34 -7.35
C VAL A 44 0.46 -11.60 -5.85
N ARG A 45 1.49 -11.10 -5.16
CA ARG A 45 1.65 -11.25 -3.71
C ARG A 45 0.60 -10.48 -2.91
N GLY A 46 -0.25 -9.67 -3.55
CA GLY A 46 -1.46 -9.08 -2.96
C GLY A 46 -2.41 -10.09 -2.31
N ILE A 47 -2.28 -11.38 -2.63
CA ILE A 47 -2.95 -12.47 -1.92
C ILE A 47 -2.62 -12.44 -0.41
N ILE A 48 -1.37 -12.17 -0.02
CA ILE A 48 -0.93 -12.15 1.38
C ILE A 48 -1.71 -11.12 2.21
N PRO A 49 -1.68 -9.81 1.88
CA PRO A 49 -2.49 -8.82 2.61
C PRO A 49 -4.00 -9.06 2.42
N GLY A 50 -4.45 -9.65 1.30
CA GLY A 50 -5.85 -10.05 1.12
C GLY A 50 -6.34 -11.07 2.18
N ILE A 51 -5.51 -12.08 2.51
CA ILE A 51 -5.80 -13.03 3.58
C ILE A 51 -5.84 -12.34 4.94
N VAL A 52 -4.90 -11.43 5.21
CA VAL A 52 -4.85 -10.67 6.47
C VAL A 52 -6.08 -9.77 6.63
N LEU A 53 -6.49 -9.08 5.56
CA LEU A 53 -7.69 -8.24 5.53
C LEU A 53 -8.96 -9.08 5.72
N THR A 54 -9.01 -10.28 5.14
CA THR A 54 -10.14 -11.20 5.34
C THR A 54 -10.34 -11.55 6.81
N PHE A 55 -9.25 -11.82 7.52
CA PHE A 55 -9.29 -12.06 8.97
C PHE A 55 -9.71 -10.81 9.75
N LEU A 56 -9.16 -9.64 9.41
CA LEU A 56 -9.56 -8.39 10.07
C LEU A 56 -11.05 -8.10 9.88
N GLU A 57 -11.55 -8.20 8.65
CA GLU A 57 -12.96 -7.96 8.35
C GLU A 57 -13.88 -8.96 9.06
N SER A 58 -13.47 -10.23 9.20
CA SER A 58 -14.25 -11.19 9.98
C SER A 58 -14.32 -10.81 11.46
N LYS A 59 -13.23 -10.29 12.05
CA LYS A 59 -13.24 -9.80 13.43
C LYS A 59 -14.11 -8.56 13.62
N LEU A 60 -14.14 -7.67 12.64
CA LEU A 60 -15.07 -6.53 12.65
C LEU A 60 -16.53 -7.02 12.57
N GLN A 61 -16.80 -8.02 11.73
CA GLN A 61 -18.13 -8.62 11.58
C GLN A 61 -18.60 -9.39 12.81
N GLU A 62 -17.69 -10.07 13.52
CA GLU A 62 -17.98 -10.70 14.82
C GLU A 62 -18.44 -9.67 15.87
N ILE A 63 -17.92 -8.44 15.83
CA ILE A 63 -18.18 -7.40 16.85
C ILE A 63 -19.39 -6.52 16.49
N ASP A 64 -19.52 -6.12 15.23
CA ASP A 64 -20.52 -5.12 14.78
C ASP A 64 -21.52 -5.66 13.75
N GLY A 65 -21.45 -6.95 13.41
CA GLY A 65 -22.41 -7.63 12.54
C GLY A 65 -21.93 -7.88 11.10
N PRO A 66 -22.63 -8.74 10.34
CA PRO A 66 -22.17 -9.30 9.07
C PRO A 66 -21.98 -8.26 7.93
N ASP A 67 -22.62 -7.11 8.05
CA ASP A 67 -22.53 -6.03 7.07
C ASP A 67 -21.31 -5.12 7.27
N ALA A 68 -20.55 -5.29 8.36
CA ALA A 68 -19.32 -4.56 8.60
C ALA A 68 -18.30 -4.77 7.46
N ARG A 69 -17.71 -3.67 6.99
CA ARG A 69 -16.67 -3.67 5.95
C ARG A 69 -15.48 -2.81 6.36
N ILE A 70 -14.29 -3.12 5.84
CA ILE A 70 -13.05 -2.37 6.13
C ILE A 70 -13.22 -0.85 6.01
N ALA A 71 -13.86 -0.36 4.94
CA ALA A 71 -14.06 1.07 4.71
C ALA A 71 -14.94 1.80 5.75
N ASP A 72 -15.66 1.07 6.60
CA ASP A 72 -16.45 1.66 7.69
C ASP A 72 -15.60 2.12 8.87
N TYR A 73 -14.37 1.60 8.99
CA TYR A 73 -13.53 1.74 10.17
C TYR A 73 -12.27 2.56 9.93
N PHE A 74 -11.82 2.65 8.69
CA PHE A 74 -10.63 3.39 8.31
C PHE A 74 -10.98 4.73 7.68
N ASP A 75 -10.46 5.82 8.26
CA ASP A 75 -10.61 7.18 7.73
C ASP A 75 -9.80 7.39 6.45
N VAL A 76 -8.65 6.72 6.37
CA VAL A 76 -7.77 6.71 5.19
C VAL A 76 -7.39 5.28 4.85
N ILE A 77 -7.52 4.93 3.57
CA ILE A 77 -6.94 3.71 3.00
C ILE A 77 -5.94 4.10 1.93
N ALA A 78 -4.67 3.80 2.15
CA ALA A 78 -3.59 4.06 1.22
C ALA A 78 -3.11 2.76 0.58
N GLY A 79 -2.73 2.83 -0.69
CA GLY A 79 -2.26 1.65 -1.39
C GLY A 79 -1.46 1.96 -2.63
N THR A 80 -0.39 1.19 -2.82
CA THR A 80 0.50 1.30 -3.99
C THR A 80 0.38 0.06 -4.86
N SER A 81 0.35 0.22 -6.19
CA SER A 81 0.30 -0.91 -7.13
C SER A 81 -0.89 -1.83 -6.81
N THR A 82 -0.67 -3.13 -6.72
CA THR A 82 -1.60 -4.12 -6.15
C THR A 82 -2.34 -3.62 -4.90
N GLY A 83 -1.65 -3.00 -3.94
CA GLY A 83 -2.27 -2.43 -2.74
C GLY A 83 -3.21 -1.26 -3.06
N GLY A 84 -2.92 -0.49 -4.11
CA GLY A 84 -3.79 0.56 -4.63
C GLY A 84 -5.04 0.00 -5.31
N PHE A 85 -4.90 -1.10 -6.05
CA PHE A 85 -6.05 -1.84 -6.58
C PHE A 85 -6.94 -2.34 -5.43
N VAL A 86 -6.35 -2.99 -4.43
CA VAL A 86 -7.09 -3.45 -3.23
C VAL A 86 -7.80 -2.29 -2.54
N THR A 87 -7.11 -1.17 -2.37
CA THR A 87 -7.68 0.06 -1.79
C THR A 87 -8.93 0.50 -2.55
N MET A 88 -8.86 0.54 -3.88
CA MET A 88 -10.00 0.94 -4.70
C MET A 88 -11.15 -0.08 -4.66
N MET A 89 -10.87 -1.39 -4.59
CA MET A 89 -11.91 -2.41 -4.41
C MET A 89 -12.65 -2.26 -3.07
N LEU A 90 -11.92 -1.91 -2.00
CA LEU A 90 -12.48 -1.70 -0.67
C LEU A 90 -13.21 -0.36 -0.52
N ALA A 91 -12.80 0.68 -1.25
CA ALA A 91 -13.32 2.04 -1.08
C ALA A 91 -14.33 2.45 -2.15
N ALA A 92 -14.39 1.79 -3.31
CA ALA A 92 -15.34 2.13 -4.36
C ALA A 92 -16.78 1.75 -3.95
N PRO A 93 -17.76 2.66 -4.10
CA PRO A 93 -19.15 2.36 -3.79
C PRO A 93 -19.81 1.48 -4.85
N ASN A 94 -20.65 0.56 -4.41
CA ASN A 94 -21.68 -0.07 -5.22
C ASN A 94 -22.95 0.82 -5.29
N PRO A 95 -24.00 0.44 -6.05
CA PRO A 95 -25.23 1.24 -6.14
C PRO A 95 -25.97 1.47 -4.81
N GLN A 96 -25.70 0.64 -3.79
CA GLN A 96 -26.26 0.76 -2.44
C GLN A 96 -25.35 1.61 -1.52
N ASN A 97 -24.34 2.29 -2.06
CA ASN A 97 -23.35 3.08 -1.32
C ASN A 97 -22.61 2.27 -0.23
N ARG A 98 -22.35 0.99 -0.51
CA ARG A 98 -21.49 0.10 0.29
C ARG A 98 -20.25 -0.29 -0.53
N PRO A 99 -19.16 -0.75 0.12
CA PRO A 99 -17.98 -1.23 -0.59
C PRO A 99 -18.34 -2.25 -1.66
N MET A 100 -17.76 -2.11 -2.85
CA MET A 100 -18.01 -3.01 -3.98
C MET A 100 -17.49 -4.42 -3.72
N SER A 101 -16.42 -4.54 -2.94
CA SER A 101 -15.81 -5.81 -2.59
C SER A 101 -15.67 -5.94 -1.08
N SER A 102 -15.91 -7.15 -0.57
CA SER A 102 -15.48 -7.56 0.76
C SER A 102 -13.99 -7.88 0.75
N ALA A 103 -13.37 -7.97 1.93
CA ALA A 103 -11.98 -8.37 2.04
C ALA A 103 -11.72 -9.78 1.50
N LYS A 104 -12.72 -10.68 1.63
CA LYS A 104 -12.66 -12.06 1.11
C LYS A 104 -12.60 -12.10 -0.42
N ASP A 105 -13.23 -11.14 -1.09
CA ASP A 105 -13.24 -11.07 -2.56
C ASP A 105 -11.85 -10.73 -3.13
N ILE A 106 -10.97 -10.12 -2.34
CA ILE A 106 -9.62 -9.72 -2.77
C ILE A 106 -8.78 -10.95 -3.15
N SER A 107 -8.67 -11.93 -2.25
CA SER A 107 -7.84 -13.12 -2.52
C SER A 107 -8.42 -13.93 -3.68
N GLN A 108 -9.75 -14.06 -3.74
CA GLN A 108 -10.44 -14.74 -4.84
C GLN A 108 -10.18 -14.04 -6.18
N PHE A 109 -10.22 -12.71 -6.20
CA PHE A 109 -9.89 -11.92 -7.38
C PHE A 109 -8.48 -12.23 -7.89
N TYR A 110 -7.47 -12.23 -7.01
CA TYR A 110 -6.12 -12.56 -7.45
C TYR A 110 -6.00 -13.99 -7.98
N ILE A 111 -6.62 -14.97 -7.33
CA ILE A 111 -6.59 -16.37 -7.78
C ILE A 111 -7.20 -16.51 -9.18
N GLU A 112 -8.31 -15.83 -9.45
CA GLU A 112 -9.04 -15.93 -10.72
C GLU A 112 -8.41 -15.11 -11.86
N HIS A 113 -7.90 -13.91 -11.56
CA HIS A 113 -7.50 -12.96 -12.58
C HIS A 113 -5.99 -12.89 -12.79
N SER A 114 -5.15 -13.22 -11.80
CA SER A 114 -3.69 -13.14 -11.95
C SER A 114 -3.14 -13.94 -13.13
N PRO A 115 -3.60 -15.19 -13.42
CA PRO A 115 -3.14 -15.94 -14.59
C PRO A 115 -3.37 -15.24 -15.94
N ARG A 116 -4.35 -14.32 -16.01
CA ARG A 116 -4.67 -13.56 -17.21
C ARG A 116 -4.04 -12.15 -17.19
N ILE A 117 -3.75 -11.61 -16.01
CA ILE A 117 -2.96 -10.38 -15.83
C ILE A 117 -1.48 -10.66 -16.16
N PHE A 118 -0.98 -11.82 -15.73
CA PHE A 118 0.39 -12.28 -15.93
C PHE A 118 0.41 -13.59 -16.75
N PRO A 119 -0.03 -13.56 -18.03
CA PRO A 119 -0.11 -14.76 -18.85
C PRO A 119 1.27 -15.43 -18.97
N LYS A 120 1.30 -16.76 -18.86
CA LYS A 120 2.51 -17.53 -19.17
C LYS A 120 2.89 -17.24 -20.62
N ILE A 121 4.04 -16.63 -20.83
CA ILE A 121 4.61 -16.48 -22.17
C ILE A 121 4.94 -17.91 -22.64
N GLY A 122 4.14 -18.43 -23.58
CA GLY A 122 4.32 -19.77 -24.10
C GLY A 122 5.71 -19.93 -24.72
N ARG A 123 6.41 -21.02 -24.36
CA ARG A 123 7.69 -21.45 -24.98
C ARG A 123 7.60 -21.62 -26.51
N THR A 124 6.40 -21.57 -27.09
CA THR A 124 6.11 -21.78 -28.51
C THR A 124 6.32 -20.56 -29.42
N LYS A 125 6.64 -19.36 -28.89
CA LYS A 125 7.14 -18.23 -29.72
C LYS A 125 8.65 -18.01 -29.64
N PHE A 126 9.35 -18.77 -28.79
CA PHE A 126 10.76 -18.54 -28.43
C PHE A 126 11.76 -19.48 -29.11
N MET A 127 11.35 -20.17 -30.19
CA MET A 127 12.23 -21.03 -30.97
C MET A 127 12.69 -20.34 -32.27
N LYS A 128 13.42 -19.22 -32.15
CA LYS A 128 14.40 -18.74 -33.17
C LYS A 128 15.57 -18.05 -32.46
N SER A 129 16.70 -18.75 -32.42
CA SER A 129 17.78 -18.73 -31.41
C SER A 129 18.72 -17.51 -31.34
N VAL A 130 18.33 -16.32 -31.84
CA VAL A 130 19.12 -15.07 -31.66
C VAL A 130 18.24 -13.85 -31.39
N ALA A 131 16.94 -13.94 -31.71
CA ALA A 131 15.98 -12.86 -31.49
C ALA A 131 15.50 -12.72 -30.04
N SER A 132 15.71 -13.75 -29.19
CA SER A 132 15.21 -13.79 -27.80
C SER A 132 15.79 -12.72 -26.90
N ILE A 133 17.09 -12.44 -27.03
CA ILE A 133 17.77 -11.38 -26.27
C ILE A 133 17.28 -10.00 -26.73
N VAL A 134 16.98 -9.84 -28.01
CA VAL A 134 16.48 -8.56 -28.57
C VAL A 134 15.00 -8.35 -28.24
N SER A 135 14.18 -9.41 -28.24
CA SER A 135 12.75 -9.32 -27.90
C SER A 135 12.49 -9.08 -26.42
N GLU A 136 13.39 -9.51 -25.53
CA GLU A 136 13.33 -9.15 -24.09
C GLU A 136 13.83 -7.72 -23.82
N VAL A 137 14.49 -7.10 -24.80
CA VAL A 137 14.96 -5.70 -24.75
C VAL A 137 13.93 -4.73 -25.36
N VAL A 138 12.92 -5.22 -26.08
CA VAL A 138 11.92 -4.40 -26.77
C VAL A 138 10.54 -4.55 -26.13
N GLY A 139 10.19 -3.60 -25.26
CA GLY A 139 8.85 -3.46 -24.68
C GLY A 139 8.65 -4.16 -23.33
N PRO A 140 7.50 -3.93 -22.67
CA PRO A 140 7.19 -4.51 -21.37
C PRO A 140 6.87 -6.01 -21.49
N LYS A 141 7.08 -6.76 -20.39
CA LYS A 141 6.80 -8.20 -20.31
C LYS A 141 5.34 -8.57 -20.61
N TYR A 142 4.41 -7.68 -20.25
CA TYR A 142 2.98 -7.85 -20.42
C TYR A 142 2.38 -6.62 -21.12
N ASP A 143 1.38 -6.82 -21.99
CA ASP A 143 0.74 -5.72 -22.72
C ASP A 143 -0.22 -4.86 -21.87
N GLY A 144 -0.57 -5.35 -20.67
CA GLY A 144 -1.48 -4.70 -19.74
C GLY A 144 -2.93 -4.62 -20.18
N LYS A 145 -3.32 -5.19 -21.34
CA LYS A 145 -4.69 -5.06 -21.86
C LYS A 145 -5.71 -5.69 -20.92
N TYR A 146 -5.41 -6.88 -20.41
CA TYR A 146 -6.31 -7.57 -19.49
C TYR A 146 -6.44 -6.82 -18.15
N LEU A 147 -5.34 -6.29 -17.61
CA LEU A 147 -5.36 -5.44 -16.41
C LEU A 147 -6.26 -4.21 -16.61
N ARG A 148 -6.14 -3.52 -17.76
CA ARG A 148 -6.98 -2.37 -18.13
C ARG A 148 -8.45 -2.75 -18.17
N THR A 149 -8.79 -3.82 -18.90
CA THR A 149 -10.16 -4.33 -18.98
C THR A 149 -10.74 -4.65 -17.61
N MET A 150 -9.98 -5.31 -16.74
CA MET A 150 -10.43 -5.65 -15.40
C MET A 150 -10.63 -4.42 -14.51
N ALA A 151 -9.70 -3.46 -14.55
CA ALA A 151 -9.83 -2.22 -13.78
C ALA A 151 -11.08 -1.43 -14.18
N HIS A 152 -11.36 -1.28 -15.48
CA HIS A 152 -12.59 -0.64 -15.96
C HIS A 152 -13.85 -1.44 -15.63
N MET A 153 -13.80 -2.77 -15.70
CA MET A 153 -14.95 -3.62 -15.38
C MET A 153 -15.34 -3.52 -13.90
N ILE A 154 -14.36 -3.61 -13.01
CA ILE A 154 -14.58 -3.57 -11.56
C ILE A 154 -14.91 -2.14 -11.14
N LEU A 155 -14.05 -1.18 -11.44
CA LEU A 155 -14.18 0.18 -10.90
C LEU A 155 -15.16 1.05 -11.68
N ARG A 156 -15.66 0.57 -12.82
CA ARG A 156 -16.66 1.24 -13.67
C ARG A 156 -16.21 2.67 -14.01
N ASN A 157 -17.16 3.58 -14.21
CA ASN A 157 -16.92 5.01 -14.43
C ASN A 157 -16.91 5.80 -13.10
N LEU A 158 -16.47 5.19 -12.00
CA LEU A 158 -16.33 5.87 -10.73
C LEU A 158 -15.06 6.73 -10.73
N THR A 159 -15.14 7.86 -10.04
CA THR A 159 -14.04 8.81 -9.85
C THR A 159 -13.55 8.79 -8.41
N ILE A 160 -12.33 9.29 -8.17
CA ILE A 160 -11.72 9.28 -6.82
C ILE A 160 -12.60 9.98 -5.78
N LYS A 161 -13.26 11.10 -6.11
CA LYS A 161 -14.12 11.80 -5.14
C LYS A 161 -15.32 10.99 -4.66
N GLN A 162 -15.69 9.92 -5.38
CA GLN A 162 -16.83 9.06 -5.07
C GLN A 162 -16.46 7.92 -4.11
N THR A 163 -15.20 7.76 -3.69
CA THR A 163 -14.84 6.72 -2.71
C THR A 163 -15.52 6.94 -1.36
N LEU A 164 -15.86 5.85 -0.69
CA LEU A 164 -16.57 5.82 0.59
C LEU A 164 -15.74 6.36 1.76
N THR A 165 -14.43 6.22 1.66
CA THR A 165 -13.44 6.78 2.59
C THR A 165 -12.33 7.48 1.81
N ASP A 166 -11.47 8.23 2.49
CA ASP A 166 -10.37 8.92 1.82
C ASP A 166 -9.34 7.90 1.36
N VAL A 167 -8.95 7.96 0.08
CA VAL A 167 -7.90 7.08 -0.45
C VAL A 167 -6.64 7.87 -0.71
N VAL A 168 -5.48 7.21 -0.64
CA VAL A 168 -4.19 7.81 -1.02
C VAL A 168 -3.45 6.82 -1.93
N ILE A 169 -3.37 7.14 -3.22
CA ILE A 169 -2.80 6.27 -4.25
C ILE A 169 -1.64 7.00 -4.95
N PRO A 170 -0.38 6.56 -4.75
CA PRO A 170 0.74 7.12 -5.49
C PRO A 170 0.85 6.54 -6.89
N ALA A 171 1.39 7.36 -7.78
CA ALA A 171 1.90 7.03 -9.11
C ALA A 171 3.13 7.92 -9.38
N PHE A 172 3.85 7.66 -10.47
CA PHE A 172 4.96 8.52 -10.90
C PHE A 172 4.74 9.00 -12.34
N ASP A 173 4.77 10.31 -12.56
CA ASP A 173 4.62 10.89 -13.91
C ASP A 173 5.98 11.01 -14.58
N ILE A 174 6.18 10.27 -15.67
CA ILE A 174 7.46 10.21 -16.39
C ILE A 174 7.67 11.41 -17.31
N LYS A 175 6.61 12.14 -17.69
CA LYS A 175 6.72 13.34 -18.53
C LYS A 175 7.03 14.56 -17.70
N GLN A 176 6.40 14.71 -16.54
CA GLN A 176 6.66 15.78 -15.57
C GLN A 176 7.79 15.43 -14.59
N PHE A 177 8.25 14.18 -14.63
CA PHE A 177 9.35 13.63 -13.82
C PHE A 177 9.17 13.86 -12.31
N LYS A 178 7.97 13.56 -11.80
CA LYS A 178 7.62 13.77 -10.39
C LYS A 178 6.56 12.77 -9.90
N PRO A 179 6.50 12.49 -8.59
CA PRO A 179 5.40 11.73 -8.01
C PRO A 179 4.06 12.44 -8.22
N VAL A 180 3.02 11.66 -8.48
CA VAL A 180 1.62 12.11 -8.50
C VAL A 180 0.87 11.33 -7.44
N ILE A 181 0.29 12.04 -6.47
CA ILE A 181 -0.57 11.45 -5.46
C ILE A 181 -2.01 11.76 -5.85
N PHE A 182 -2.85 10.72 -5.87
CA PHE A 182 -4.29 10.82 -6.02
C PHE A 182 -4.93 10.59 -4.65
N SER A 183 -5.71 11.55 -4.18
CA SER A 183 -6.50 11.40 -2.95
C SER A 183 -7.91 11.93 -3.07
N SER A 184 -8.84 11.36 -2.30
CA SER A 184 -10.26 11.75 -2.36
C SER A 184 -10.47 13.16 -1.87
N THR A 185 -9.73 13.59 -0.86
CA THR A 185 -9.79 14.97 -0.38
C THR A 185 -9.32 15.96 -1.45
N GLN A 186 -8.20 15.70 -2.15
CA GLN A 186 -7.77 16.55 -3.26
C GLN A 186 -8.73 16.50 -4.45
N ALA A 187 -9.27 15.33 -4.78
CA ALA A 187 -10.21 15.17 -5.89
C ALA A 187 -11.56 15.89 -5.67
N LYS A 188 -11.93 16.18 -4.42
CA LYS A 188 -13.12 16.98 -4.09
C LYS A 188 -12.90 18.47 -4.32
N GLU A 189 -11.67 18.94 -4.26
CA GLU A 189 -11.32 20.37 -4.34
C GLU A 189 -10.71 20.78 -5.68
N ILE A 190 -9.94 19.88 -6.29
CA ILE A 190 -9.16 20.12 -7.50
C ILE A 190 -9.77 19.26 -8.61
N PRO A 191 -10.58 19.84 -9.51
CA PRO A 191 -11.37 19.07 -10.48
C PRO A 191 -10.53 18.19 -11.40
N TRP A 192 -9.38 18.67 -11.86
CA TRP A 192 -8.47 17.88 -12.69
C TRP A 192 -7.77 16.73 -11.93
N LYS A 193 -7.80 16.72 -10.59
CA LYS A 193 -7.36 15.58 -9.78
C LYS A 193 -8.44 14.51 -9.62
N ASN A 194 -9.70 14.77 -10.00
CA ASN A 194 -10.80 13.81 -9.92
C ASN A 194 -10.81 12.82 -11.10
N ALA A 195 -9.74 12.04 -11.23
CA ALA A 195 -9.59 11.00 -12.24
C ALA A 195 -10.55 9.82 -12.02
N LEU A 196 -10.74 8.99 -13.06
CA LEU A 196 -11.43 7.71 -12.91
C LEU A 196 -10.59 6.77 -12.04
N LEU A 197 -11.26 6.01 -11.16
CA LEU A 197 -10.61 5.00 -10.33
C LEU A 197 -9.88 3.96 -11.20
N ALA A 198 -10.47 3.57 -12.33
CA ALA A 198 -9.82 2.65 -13.26
C ALA A 198 -8.48 3.19 -13.79
N ASP A 199 -8.42 4.46 -14.19
CA ASP A 199 -7.20 5.10 -14.71
C ASP A 199 -6.10 5.15 -13.65
N VAL A 200 -6.47 5.51 -12.42
CA VAL A 200 -5.56 5.57 -11.27
C VAL A 200 -5.07 4.17 -10.90
N CYS A 201 -5.95 3.17 -10.93
CA CYS A 201 -5.63 1.77 -10.67
C CYS A 201 -4.64 1.20 -11.69
N ILE A 202 -4.86 1.48 -12.98
CA ILE A 202 -3.95 1.00 -14.02
C ILE A 202 -2.59 1.69 -13.86
N SER A 203 -2.60 2.99 -13.59
CA SER A 203 -1.38 3.80 -13.42
C SER A 203 -0.53 3.31 -12.25
N THR A 204 -1.12 3.15 -11.07
CA THR A 204 -0.37 2.71 -9.88
C THR A 204 0.17 1.30 -10.02
N CYS A 205 -0.43 0.45 -10.87
CA CYS A 205 0.02 -0.92 -11.16
C CYS A 205 0.96 -1.05 -12.38
N ALA A 206 1.28 0.04 -13.08
CA ALA A 206 2.05 0.02 -14.33
C ALA A 206 3.56 -0.10 -14.07
N ALA A 207 4.01 -1.22 -13.50
CA ALA A 207 5.39 -1.40 -13.06
C ALA A 207 6.37 -1.38 -14.26
N PRO A 208 7.44 -0.57 -14.21
CA PRO A 208 8.47 -0.57 -15.25
C PRO A 208 9.00 -1.98 -15.51
N THR A 209 9.26 -2.30 -16.78
CA THR A 209 9.62 -3.64 -17.31
C THR A 209 8.47 -4.67 -17.32
N TYR A 210 7.45 -4.51 -16.48
CA TYR A 210 6.30 -5.41 -16.42
C TYR A 210 5.14 -4.97 -17.33
N PHE A 211 4.73 -3.71 -17.23
CA PHE A 211 3.57 -3.16 -17.96
C PHE A 211 3.94 -1.87 -18.67
N PRO A 212 3.24 -1.51 -19.77
CA PRO A 212 3.41 -0.23 -20.41
C PRO A 212 2.92 0.90 -19.50
N PRO A 213 3.55 2.10 -19.55
CA PRO A 213 2.99 3.30 -18.92
C PRO A 213 1.54 3.55 -19.32
N TYR A 214 0.81 4.26 -18.45
CA TYR A 214 -0.59 4.59 -18.65
C TYR A 214 -0.77 6.08 -18.93
N TYR A 215 -1.47 6.38 -20.03
CA TYR A 215 -1.84 7.74 -20.40
C TYR A 215 -3.34 7.93 -20.24
N PHE A 216 -3.73 9.04 -19.62
CA PHE A 216 -5.10 9.53 -19.63
C PHE A 216 -5.16 11.04 -19.45
N GLU A 217 -6.34 11.61 -19.67
CA GLU A 217 -6.61 13.03 -19.54
C GLU A 217 -7.73 13.28 -18.53
N THR A 218 -7.61 14.35 -17.76
CA THR A 218 -8.71 14.94 -17.01
C THR A 218 -8.92 16.39 -17.46
N LYS A 219 -9.95 17.04 -16.93
CA LYS A 219 -10.27 18.43 -17.24
C LYS A 219 -10.46 19.22 -15.95
N ASP A 220 -10.09 20.48 -15.97
CA ASP A 220 -10.44 21.45 -14.95
C ASP A 220 -11.82 22.09 -15.22
N VAL A 221 -12.29 22.98 -14.34
CA VAL A 221 -13.61 23.65 -14.43
C VAL A 221 -13.75 24.44 -15.73
N ASP A 222 -12.69 25.10 -16.16
CA ASP A 222 -12.63 25.92 -17.37
C ASP A 222 -12.48 25.08 -18.67
N GLY A 223 -12.42 23.74 -18.53
CA GLY A 223 -12.21 22.81 -19.62
C GLY A 223 -10.74 22.59 -19.99
N THR A 224 -9.79 23.22 -19.30
CA THR A 224 -8.35 23.02 -19.48
C THR A 224 -8.02 21.54 -19.28
N LYS A 225 -7.31 20.97 -20.25
CA LYS A 225 -6.92 19.55 -20.22
C LYS A 225 -5.66 19.37 -19.38
N HIS A 226 -5.69 18.36 -18.52
CA HIS A 226 -4.52 17.88 -17.79
C HIS A 226 -4.18 16.47 -18.25
N THR A 227 -2.94 16.26 -18.65
CA THR A 227 -2.45 14.96 -19.12
C THR A 227 -1.63 14.28 -18.04
N PHE A 228 -1.75 12.96 -17.96
CA PHE A 228 -0.99 12.13 -17.04
C PHE A 228 -0.27 11.04 -17.82
N ASP A 229 1.05 10.94 -17.65
CA ASP A 229 1.90 9.92 -18.27
C ASP A 229 2.54 9.07 -17.16
N LEU A 230 1.80 8.07 -16.67
CA LEU A 230 2.08 7.47 -15.36
C LEU A 230 2.67 6.06 -15.43
N ILE A 231 3.54 5.78 -14.47
CA ILE A 231 4.02 4.44 -14.11
C ILE A 231 3.71 4.15 -12.63
N ASP A 232 4.02 2.91 -12.22
CA ASP A 232 3.72 2.37 -10.90
C ASP A 232 4.14 3.28 -9.73
N GLY A 233 3.28 3.34 -8.71
CA GLY A 233 3.50 4.13 -7.52
C GLY A 233 4.68 3.66 -6.66
N GLY A 234 5.11 2.40 -6.83
CA GLY A 234 6.26 1.80 -6.14
C GLY A 234 7.57 2.51 -6.42
N VAL A 235 7.66 3.20 -7.57
CA VAL A 235 8.79 4.08 -7.90
C VAL A 235 8.87 5.28 -6.94
N ALA A 236 7.73 5.73 -6.42
CA ALA A 236 7.66 6.85 -5.49
C ALA A 236 7.55 6.39 -4.02
N ALA A 237 6.66 5.43 -3.73
CA ALA A 237 6.38 4.94 -2.39
C ALA A 237 5.77 3.53 -2.44
N ASN A 238 6.59 2.48 -2.42
CA ASN A 238 6.08 1.10 -2.40
C ASN A 238 5.32 0.75 -1.12
N ASN A 239 5.78 1.26 0.02
CA ASN A 239 5.05 1.29 1.29
C ASN A 239 4.44 2.69 1.49
N PRO A 240 3.13 2.90 1.24
CA PRO A 240 2.53 4.24 1.29
C PRO A 240 2.21 4.71 2.72
N THR A 241 2.66 4.02 3.78
CA THR A 241 2.30 4.34 5.17
C THR A 241 2.68 5.77 5.54
N GLN A 242 3.93 6.18 5.31
CA GLN A 242 4.38 7.54 5.62
C GLN A 242 3.64 8.59 4.77
N MET A 243 3.29 8.26 3.54
CA MET A 243 2.50 9.14 2.67
C MET A 243 1.08 9.34 3.20
N ALA A 244 0.44 8.28 3.69
CA ALA A 244 -0.87 8.34 4.32
C ALA A 244 -0.87 9.20 5.58
N ILE A 245 0.12 9.01 6.46
CA ILE A 245 0.32 9.82 7.67
C ILE A 245 0.51 11.30 7.29
N THR A 246 1.39 11.57 6.32
CA THR A 246 1.65 12.94 5.83
C THR A 246 0.39 13.58 5.26
N HIS A 247 -0.41 12.82 4.52
CA HIS A 247 -1.70 13.27 3.99
C HIS A 247 -2.65 13.65 5.12
N VAL A 248 -2.85 12.77 6.11
CA VAL A 248 -3.68 13.07 7.31
C VAL A 248 -3.19 14.34 8.00
N THR A 249 -1.89 14.46 8.28
CA THR A 249 -1.30 15.63 8.94
C THR A 249 -1.54 16.91 8.13
N ARG A 250 -1.34 16.86 6.81
CA ARG A 250 -1.59 17.99 5.92
C ARG A 250 -3.04 18.43 5.97
N GLU A 251 -3.99 17.51 5.78
CA GLU A 251 -5.41 17.85 5.77
C GLU A 251 -5.89 18.35 7.14
N ALA A 252 -5.32 17.83 8.23
CA ALA A 252 -5.55 18.33 9.59
C ALA A 252 -5.04 19.77 9.77
N LEU A 253 -3.81 20.06 9.35
CA LEU A 253 -3.23 21.42 9.39
C LEU A 253 -4.01 22.42 8.54
N MET A 254 -4.63 21.96 7.45
CA MET A 254 -5.49 22.79 6.61
C MET A 254 -6.91 22.96 7.17
N GLY A 255 -7.25 22.35 8.32
CA GLY A 255 -8.58 22.41 8.93
C GLY A 255 -9.63 21.60 8.17
N LYS A 256 -9.21 20.61 7.37
CA LYS A 256 -10.07 19.86 6.43
C LYS A 256 -10.33 18.43 6.86
N TYR A 257 -9.71 17.97 7.94
CA TYR A 257 -9.91 16.62 8.40
C TYR A 257 -11.26 16.47 9.11
N LYS A 258 -11.87 15.28 8.99
CA LYS A 258 -13.21 14.99 9.54
C LYS A 258 -13.31 15.23 11.06
N PHE A 259 -12.17 15.22 11.75
CA PHE A 259 -12.06 15.56 13.16
C PHE A 259 -11.30 16.89 13.28
N SER A 260 -11.88 17.82 14.04
CA SER A 260 -11.37 19.17 14.23
C SER A 260 -10.63 19.28 15.56
N GLY A 261 -9.39 19.75 15.52
CA GLY A 261 -8.61 20.10 16.73
C GLY A 261 -7.10 19.84 16.58
N PRO A 262 -6.26 20.47 17.42
CA PRO A 262 -4.81 20.21 17.48
C PRO A 262 -4.48 18.74 17.82
N GLU A 263 -5.45 18.00 18.37
CA GLU A 263 -5.36 16.59 18.74
C GLU A 263 -5.11 15.64 17.55
N VAL A 264 -5.51 16.03 16.34
CA VAL A 264 -5.26 15.23 15.12
C VAL A 264 -3.78 15.22 14.73
N LEU A 265 -3.02 16.23 15.19
CA LEU A 265 -1.57 16.31 15.00
C LEU A 265 -0.80 15.51 16.06
N ASP A 266 -1.48 15.02 17.09
CA ASP A 266 -0.88 14.15 18.08
C ASP A 266 -0.76 12.74 17.52
N GLY A 267 0.47 12.31 17.22
CA GLY A 267 0.74 10.94 16.75
C GLY A 267 0.27 9.84 17.73
N ARG A 268 0.03 10.18 19.00
CA ARG A 268 -0.59 9.27 19.99
C ARG A 268 -2.05 8.95 19.67
N ARG A 269 -2.69 9.75 18.82
CA ARG A 269 -4.10 9.62 18.38
C ARG A 269 -4.23 9.03 16.98
N MET A 270 -3.22 8.33 16.47
CA MET A 270 -3.32 7.65 15.18
C MET A 270 -3.23 6.15 15.37
N LEU A 271 -4.19 5.39 14.82
CA LEU A 271 -4.13 3.93 14.70
C LEU A 271 -3.76 3.60 13.26
N VAL A 272 -2.62 2.96 13.05
CA VAL A 272 -2.06 2.67 11.73
C VAL A 272 -1.88 1.17 11.58
N LEU A 273 -2.61 0.58 10.63
CA LEU A 273 -2.37 -0.78 10.16
C LEU A 273 -1.63 -0.71 8.82
N SER A 274 -0.42 -1.26 8.76
CA SER A 274 0.40 -1.33 7.55
C SER A 274 0.62 -2.79 7.15
N LEU A 275 0.23 -3.14 5.94
CA LEU A 275 0.26 -4.51 5.43
C LEU A 275 1.24 -4.61 4.26
N GLY A 276 2.28 -5.40 4.45
CA GLY A 276 3.24 -5.68 3.40
C GLY A 276 2.87 -6.91 2.56
N THR A 277 3.46 -7.01 1.37
CA THR A 277 3.30 -8.18 0.47
C THR A 277 4.41 -9.22 0.64
N GLY A 278 5.23 -9.06 1.68
CA GLY A 278 6.42 -9.85 1.95
C GLY A 278 7.66 -9.43 1.16
N THR A 279 8.82 -9.71 1.74
CA THR A 279 10.16 -9.47 1.20
C THR A 279 10.91 -10.78 1.08
N GLN A 280 11.83 -10.84 0.13
CA GLN A 280 12.66 -12.02 -0.07
C GLN A 280 13.64 -12.17 1.09
N THR A 281 13.90 -13.40 1.53
CA THR A 281 14.97 -13.65 2.51
C THR A 281 16.30 -13.12 1.95
N HIS A 282 16.87 -12.10 2.58
CA HIS A 282 18.07 -11.40 2.08
C HIS A 282 19.40 -12.13 2.31
N ASN A 283 19.39 -13.37 2.81
CA ASN A 283 20.63 -14.11 3.07
C ASN A 283 21.34 -14.40 1.73
N ASP A 284 22.48 -13.73 1.53
CA ASP A 284 23.43 -13.93 0.43
C ASP A 284 22.92 -13.67 -1.01
N LEU A 285 21.84 -12.91 -1.17
CA LEU A 285 21.30 -12.55 -2.51
C LEU A 285 22.38 -11.93 -3.39
N TYR A 286 23.03 -10.89 -2.86
CA TYR A 286 24.12 -10.19 -3.51
C TYR A 286 25.22 -9.91 -2.48
N THR A 287 26.48 -10.02 -2.89
CA THR A 287 27.62 -9.62 -2.06
C THR A 287 28.41 -8.54 -2.79
N ALA A 288 29.08 -7.65 -2.05
CA ALA A 288 29.96 -6.64 -2.65
C ALA A 288 31.01 -7.28 -3.57
N GLN A 289 31.52 -8.46 -3.19
CA GLN A 289 32.44 -9.24 -4.03
C GLN A 289 31.82 -9.66 -5.36
N LYS A 290 30.57 -10.18 -5.36
CA LYS A 290 29.84 -10.55 -6.59
C LYS A 290 29.50 -9.31 -7.43
N ALA A 291 28.98 -8.26 -6.78
CA ALA A 291 28.52 -7.03 -7.43
C ALA A 291 29.67 -6.13 -7.94
N SER A 292 30.89 -6.28 -7.41
CA SER A 292 32.07 -5.50 -7.85
C SER A 292 32.41 -5.68 -9.34
N ARG A 293 31.95 -6.79 -9.93
CA ARG A 293 32.15 -7.12 -11.35
C ARG A 293 30.91 -6.84 -12.21
N TRP A 294 29.85 -6.27 -11.64
CA TRP A 294 28.61 -6.01 -12.36
C TRP A 294 28.74 -4.79 -13.26
N GLY A 295 28.39 -4.98 -14.54
CA GLY A 295 28.14 -3.88 -15.49
C GLY A 295 26.66 -3.50 -15.53
N LEU A 296 26.30 -2.57 -16.44
CA LEU A 296 24.94 -2.07 -16.62
C LEU A 296 23.89 -3.20 -16.72
N LEU A 297 24.18 -4.23 -17.51
CA LEU A 297 23.26 -5.35 -17.71
C LEU A 297 22.99 -6.12 -16.42
N SER A 298 24.02 -6.42 -15.62
CA SER A 298 23.84 -7.17 -14.37
C SER A 298 23.07 -6.39 -13.31
N TRP A 299 23.22 -5.06 -13.27
CA TRP A 299 22.44 -4.21 -12.36
C TRP A 299 20.95 -4.14 -12.74
N ILE A 300 20.64 -4.12 -14.03
CA ILE A 300 19.25 -4.04 -14.52
C ILE A 300 18.61 -5.43 -14.58
N PHE A 301 19.36 -6.45 -15.01
CA PHE A 301 18.90 -7.83 -15.18
C PHE A 301 19.96 -8.83 -14.71
N ALA A 302 19.63 -9.56 -13.65
CA ALA A 302 20.42 -10.70 -13.20
C ALA A 302 19.51 -11.88 -12.84
N ASN A 303 19.80 -13.07 -13.37
CA ASN A 303 19.10 -14.31 -13.04
C ASN A 303 17.56 -14.23 -13.20
N GLY A 304 17.06 -13.51 -14.20
CA GLY A 304 15.62 -13.36 -14.44
C GLY A 304 14.90 -12.44 -13.43
N THR A 305 15.65 -11.65 -12.67
CA THR A 305 15.17 -10.59 -11.76
C THR A 305 15.73 -9.24 -12.18
N THR A 306 15.22 -8.17 -11.57
CA THR A 306 15.66 -6.78 -11.77
C THR A 306 16.30 -6.22 -10.49
N PRO A 307 17.60 -6.50 -10.22
CA PRO A 307 18.22 -6.21 -8.93
C PRO A 307 18.06 -4.75 -8.49
N LEU A 308 18.30 -3.80 -9.39
CA LEU A 308 18.20 -2.37 -9.06
C LEU A 308 16.78 -1.96 -8.64
N ILE A 309 15.75 -2.46 -9.31
CA ILE A 309 14.34 -2.16 -8.98
C ILE A 309 14.00 -2.74 -7.60
N ASN A 310 14.36 -4.00 -7.36
CA ASN A 310 14.13 -4.65 -6.08
C ASN A 310 14.84 -3.91 -4.93
N ILE A 311 16.11 -3.55 -5.12
CA ILE A 311 16.89 -2.79 -4.12
C ILE A 311 16.19 -1.47 -3.79
N PHE A 312 15.75 -0.71 -4.78
CA PHE A 312 15.06 0.55 -4.52
C PHE A 312 13.70 0.35 -3.84
N TYR A 313 12.93 -0.64 -4.25
CA TYR A 313 11.62 -0.92 -3.66
C TYR A 313 11.75 -1.34 -2.19
N ASP A 314 12.67 -2.26 -1.90
CA ASP A 314 12.93 -2.72 -0.54
C ASP A 314 13.50 -1.58 0.32
N ALA A 315 14.49 -0.82 -0.18
CA ALA A 315 15.08 0.30 0.55
C ALA A 315 14.05 1.39 0.88
N ILE A 316 13.15 1.73 -0.06
CA ILE A 316 12.09 2.73 0.19
C ILE A 316 11.12 2.20 1.26
N SER A 317 10.74 0.93 1.20
CA SER A 317 9.87 0.32 2.22
C SER A 317 10.53 0.27 3.60
N ASP A 318 11.80 -0.12 3.68
CA ASP A 318 12.58 -0.17 4.94
C ASP A 318 12.70 1.21 5.58
N MET A 319 12.95 2.25 4.77
CA MET A 319 13.04 3.62 5.27
C MET A 319 11.71 4.10 5.85
N VAL A 320 10.58 3.74 5.24
CA VAL A 320 9.25 4.04 5.79
C VAL A 320 9.05 3.32 7.13
N ASP A 321 9.38 2.04 7.21
CA ASP A 321 9.24 1.28 8.45
C ASP A 321 10.15 1.84 9.57
N ILE A 322 11.38 2.26 9.25
CA ILE A 322 12.29 2.96 10.19
C ILE A 322 11.67 4.27 10.68
N HIS A 323 11.21 5.14 9.78
CA HIS A 323 10.66 6.44 10.14
C HIS A 323 9.41 6.30 11.00
N VAL A 324 8.44 5.49 10.56
CA VAL A 324 7.16 5.32 11.26
C VAL A 324 7.39 4.64 12.61
N SER A 325 8.19 3.57 12.68
CA SER A 325 8.50 2.91 13.95
C SER A 325 9.20 3.86 14.94
N THR A 326 10.12 4.69 14.45
CA THR A 326 10.83 5.69 15.28
C THR A 326 9.85 6.69 15.90
N ILE A 327 8.91 7.22 15.11
CA ILE A 327 7.90 8.17 15.59
C ILE A 327 7.03 7.54 16.67
N PHE A 328 6.43 6.38 16.39
CA PHE A 328 5.51 5.73 17.34
C PHE A 328 6.21 5.25 18.62
N LYS A 329 7.48 4.83 18.51
CA LYS A 329 8.31 4.47 19.67
C LYS A 329 8.68 5.69 20.51
N ALA A 330 9.07 6.80 19.87
CA ALA A 330 9.40 8.04 20.56
C ALA A 330 8.21 8.61 21.34
N LEU A 331 7.00 8.44 20.80
CA LEU A 331 5.74 8.84 21.44
C LEU A 331 5.19 7.82 22.47
N GLN A 332 5.90 6.71 22.70
CA GLN A 332 5.49 5.62 23.61
C GLN A 332 4.11 5.01 23.27
N VAL A 333 3.77 4.98 21.98
CA VAL A 333 2.50 4.43 21.44
C VAL A 333 2.77 3.40 20.36
N GLU A 334 3.85 2.63 20.48
CA GLU A 334 4.26 1.57 19.55
C GLU A 334 3.21 0.48 19.26
N LYS A 335 2.16 0.38 20.08
CA LYS A 335 1.00 -0.51 19.85
C LYS A 335 -0.01 0.05 18.86
N ASN A 336 0.00 1.37 18.63
CA ASN A 336 -0.91 2.02 17.70
C ASN A 336 -0.47 1.84 16.23
N TYR A 337 0.81 1.50 15.99
CA TYR A 337 1.33 1.13 14.68
C TYR A 337 1.52 -0.39 14.61
N LEU A 338 0.71 -1.04 13.80
CA LEU A 338 0.76 -2.47 13.53
C LEU A 338 1.24 -2.70 12.10
N ARG A 339 2.50 -3.13 11.96
CA ARG A 339 3.08 -3.59 10.68
C ARG A 339 3.03 -5.10 10.61
N ILE A 340 2.35 -5.64 9.58
CA ILE A 340 2.29 -7.08 9.32
C ILE A 340 3.00 -7.36 8.01
N GLN A 341 4.14 -8.03 8.10
CA GLN A 341 5.06 -8.25 6.99
C GLN A 341 5.67 -9.66 7.08
N GLU A 342 5.86 -10.31 5.93
CA GLU A 342 6.60 -11.58 5.81
C GLU A 342 8.02 -11.31 5.30
N ASP A 343 9.03 -11.45 6.15
CA ASP A 343 10.41 -11.12 5.78
C ASP A 343 11.20 -12.29 5.16
N ASN A 344 10.59 -13.46 5.01
CA ASN A 344 11.29 -14.68 4.61
C ASN A 344 10.65 -15.39 3.41
N LEU A 345 10.25 -14.64 2.38
CA LEU A 345 9.81 -15.26 1.14
C LEU A 345 10.98 -15.98 0.45
N ILE A 346 10.73 -17.21 -0.01
CA ILE A 346 11.71 -18.05 -0.69
C ILE A 346 11.15 -18.62 -2.00
N GLY A 347 12.05 -18.98 -2.91
CA GLY A 347 11.70 -19.64 -4.18
C GLY A 347 10.71 -18.81 -5.02
N GLU A 348 9.71 -19.48 -5.58
CA GLU A 348 8.71 -18.90 -6.49
C GLU A 348 7.86 -17.79 -5.84
N ALA A 349 7.65 -17.84 -4.53
CA ALA A 349 6.84 -16.86 -3.78
C ALA A 349 7.47 -15.45 -3.77
N THR A 350 8.75 -15.34 -4.09
CA THR A 350 9.45 -14.04 -4.22
C THR A 350 9.04 -13.28 -5.48
N ARG A 351 8.50 -13.97 -6.49
CA ARG A 351 8.19 -13.38 -7.80
C ARG A 351 6.88 -12.59 -7.77
N LEU A 352 6.94 -11.35 -8.27
CA LEU A 352 5.79 -10.44 -8.31
C LEU A 352 4.73 -10.83 -9.35
N ASP A 353 5.08 -11.65 -10.33
CA ASP A 353 4.27 -11.92 -11.53
C ASP A 353 3.97 -13.41 -11.75
N LEU A 354 4.38 -14.28 -10.82
CA LEU A 354 4.21 -15.72 -10.99
C LEU A 354 2.86 -16.20 -10.47
N SER A 355 1.88 -16.26 -11.36
CA SER A 355 0.50 -16.65 -11.04
C SER A 355 0.18 -18.10 -11.42
N THR A 356 1.08 -19.05 -11.13
CA THR A 356 0.75 -20.48 -11.22
C THR A 356 -0.23 -20.85 -10.11
N PRO A 357 -1.16 -21.80 -10.33
CA PRO A 357 -2.03 -22.28 -9.26
C PRO A 357 -1.25 -22.70 -8.01
N GLU A 358 -0.09 -23.34 -8.20
CA GLU A 358 0.81 -23.77 -7.14
C GLU A 358 1.39 -22.58 -6.35
N ASN A 359 1.92 -21.55 -7.04
CA ASN A 359 2.49 -20.39 -6.36
C ASN A 359 1.41 -19.54 -5.67
N MET A 360 0.25 -19.36 -6.30
CA MET A 360 -0.87 -18.66 -5.66
C MET A 360 -1.34 -19.40 -4.41
N LYS A 361 -1.34 -20.74 -4.42
CA LYS A 361 -1.64 -21.53 -3.23
C LYS A 361 -0.61 -21.33 -2.11
N VAL A 362 0.68 -21.31 -2.47
CA VAL A 362 1.76 -21.01 -1.53
C VAL A 362 1.59 -19.62 -0.91
N LEU A 363 1.21 -18.60 -1.70
CA LEU A 363 0.96 -17.25 -1.20
C LEU A 363 -0.23 -17.19 -0.24
N GLU A 364 -1.31 -17.93 -0.50
CA GLU A 364 -2.43 -18.07 0.45
C GLU A 364 -1.95 -18.68 1.78
N ASP A 365 -1.17 -19.76 1.70
CA ASP A 365 -0.68 -20.48 2.88
C ASP A 365 0.34 -19.64 3.67
N ILE A 366 1.14 -18.81 2.99
CA ILE A 366 1.99 -17.80 3.63
C ILE A 366 1.13 -16.80 4.38
N GLY A 367 0.08 -16.23 3.78
CA GLY A 367 -0.83 -15.31 4.46
C GLY A 367 -1.47 -15.93 5.72
N LYS A 368 -1.91 -17.20 5.64
CA LYS A 368 -2.47 -17.93 6.79
C LYS A 368 -1.43 -18.19 7.88
N LYS A 369 -0.21 -18.58 7.50
CA LYS A 369 0.89 -18.77 8.46
C LYS A 369 1.31 -17.45 9.10
N LEU A 370 1.30 -16.36 8.34
CA LEU A 370 1.66 -15.02 8.81
C LEU A 370 0.75 -14.58 9.96
N LEU A 371 -0.56 -14.87 9.90
CA LEU A 371 -1.49 -14.62 11.00
C LEU A 371 -1.07 -15.35 12.30
N LYS A 372 -0.55 -16.58 12.19
CA LYS A 372 -0.11 -17.39 13.33
C LYS A 372 1.30 -17.08 13.83
N LYS A 373 2.09 -16.29 13.09
CA LYS A 373 3.44 -15.91 13.53
C LYS A 373 3.39 -15.00 14.77
N PRO A 374 4.39 -15.07 15.66
CA PRO A 374 4.53 -14.10 16.75
C PRO A 374 4.52 -12.67 16.22
N LEU A 375 3.80 -11.78 16.91
CA LEU A 375 3.82 -10.35 16.59
C LEU A 375 5.27 -9.87 16.65
N SER A 376 5.71 -9.17 15.62
CA SER A 376 7.07 -8.65 15.52
C SER A 376 7.06 -7.14 15.34
N ARG A 377 8.08 -6.46 15.85
CA ARG A 377 8.32 -5.03 15.63
C ARG A 377 9.73 -4.79 15.12
N LEU A 378 9.90 -3.70 14.37
CA LEU A 378 11.19 -3.32 13.82
C LEU A 378 12.18 -3.02 14.95
N ASN A 379 13.31 -3.71 14.93
CA ASN A 379 14.46 -3.33 15.72
C ASN A 379 15.25 -2.25 14.96
N LEU A 380 15.22 -1.01 15.44
CA LEU A 380 15.86 0.15 14.78
C LEU A 380 17.39 0.04 14.66
N VAL A 381 18.04 -0.84 15.42
CA VAL A 381 19.50 -1.05 15.34
C VAL A 381 19.83 -2.05 14.23
N THR A 382 19.08 -3.14 14.14
CA THR A 382 19.38 -4.22 13.19
C THR A 382 18.61 -4.11 11.87
N GLY A 383 17.57 -3.26 11.81
CA GLY A 383 16.67 -3.15 10.66
C GLY A 383 15.76 -4.36 10.47
N LYS A 384 15.68 -5.29 11.43
CA LYS A 384 14.91 -6.53 11.31
C LYS A 384 13.68 -6.50 12.21
N PHE A 385 12.57 -7.07 11.74
CA PHE A 385 11.41 -7.34 12.60
C PHE A 385 11.73 -8.51 13.54
N LEU A 386 11.63 -8.26 14.85
CA LEU A 386 11.87 -9.26 15.88
C LEU A 386 10.60 -9.53 16.67
N PRO A 387 10.32 -10.80 17.04
CA PRO A 387 9.20 -11.15 17.88
C PRO A 387 9.19 -10.36 19.19
N VAL A 388 8.01 -9.86 19.59
CA VAL A 388 7.81 -9.17 20.86
C VAL A 388 7.25 -10.16 21.87
N GLN A 389 8.00 -10.36 22.96
CA GLN A 389 7.58 -11.29 24.01
C GLN A 389 6.28 -10.81 24.68
N GLY A 390 5.34 -11.73 24.88
CA GLY A 390 4.09 -11.47 25.61
C GLY A 390 2.97 -10.79 24.81
N GLU A 391 3.17 -10.44 23.53
CA GLU A 391 2.13 -9.79 22.71
C GLU A 391 1.33 -10.74 21.80
N GLY A 392 1.60 -12.04 21.89
CA GLY A 392 0.91 -13.08 21.13
C GLY A 392 1.31 -13.09 19.65
N THR A 393 0.36 -13.47 18.81
CA THR A 393 0.50 -13.61 17.36
C THR A 393 -0.01 -12.39 16.60
N ASN A 394 0.21 -12.35 15.29
CA ASN A 394 -0.36 -11.32 14.42
C ASN A 394 -1.90 -11.35 14.42
N GLU A 395 -2.54 -12.53 14.51
CA GLU A 395 -3.99 -12.61 14.64
C GLU A 395 -4.50 -12.06 15.98
N ASP A 396 -3.79 -12.28 17.08
CA ASP A 396 -4.14 -11.69 18.38
C ASP A 396 -4.04 -10.17 18.31
N ALA A 397 -2.98 -9.64 17.66
CA ALA A 397 -2.79 -8.22 17.47
C ALA A 397 -3.89 -7.60 16.59
N LEU A 398 -4.27 -8.27 15.49
CA LEU A 398 -5.35 -7.84 14.61
C LEU A 398 -6.72 -7.89 15.30
N ALA A 399 -6.99 -8.89 16.13
CA ALA A 399 -8.23 -8.96 16.91
C ALA A 399 -8.32 -7.78 17.89
N ARG A 400 -7.22 -7.46 18.59
CA ARG A 400 -7.14 -6.25 19.43
C ARG A 400 -7.33 -4.97 18.60
N PHE A 401 -6.73 -4.89 17.42
CA PHE A 401 -6.86 -3.76 16.52
C PHE A 401 -8.32 -3.59 16.05
N ALA A 402 -9.01 -4.68 15.70
CA ALA A 402 -10.45 -4.67 15.38
C ALA A 402 -11.28 -4.14 16.55
N THR A 403 -11.00 -4.55 17.79
CA THR A 403 -11.68 -4.01 18.97
C THR A 403 -11.49 -2.49 19.10
N LEU A 404 -10.27 -1.99 18.88
CA LEU A 404 -9.99 -0.54 18.90
C LEU A 404 -10.76 0.20 17.80
N LEU A 405 -10.79 -0.35 16.58
CA LEU A 405 -11.55 0.22 15.46
C LEU A 405 -13.06 0.27 15.75
N CYS A 406 -13.63 -0.82 16.28
CA CYS A 406 -15.04 -0.87 16.65
C CYS A 406 -15.37 0.10 17.79
N ALA A 407 -14.53 0.18 18.81
CA ALA A 407 -14.68 1.13 19.91
C ALA A 407 -14.65 2.58 19.40
N GLU A 408 -13.69 2.89 18.52
CA GLU A 408 -13.57 4.21 17.92
C GLU A 408 -14.80 4.57 17.06
N ARG A 409 -15.28 3.63 16.23
CA ARG A 409 -16.48 3.82 15.41
C ARG A 409 -17.73 4.06 16.28
N LYS A 410 -17.90 3.31 17.37
CA LYS A 410 -19.00 3.48 18.34
C LYS A 410 -18.93 4.82 19.04
N ARG A 411 -17.74 5.23 19.47
CA ARG A 411 -17.50 6.54 20.11
C ARG A 411 -17.92 7.70 19.20
N ARG A 412 -17.68 7.59 17.88
CA ARG A 412 -18.08 8.59 16.88
C ARG A 412 -19.58 8.56 16.52
N ASN A 413 -20.27 7.44 16.68
CA ASN A 413 -21.66 7.25 16.26
C ASN A 413 -22.55 6.67 17.37
N PRO A 414 -22.71 7.36 18.52
CA PRO A 414 -23.45 6.82 19.67
C PRO A 414 -24.92 6.51 19.37
N ALA A 415 -25.53 7.19 18.38
CA ALA A 415 -26.95 7.08 18.04
C ALA A 415 -27.35 5.87 17.15
N LYS A 416 -26.41 5.03 16.72
CA LYS A 416 -26.70 3.80 15.93
C LYS A 416 -26.68 2.51 16.77
N THR A 417 -26.59 2.65 18.08
CA THR A 417 -26.53 1.56 19.07
C THR A 417 -27.72 1.67 20.02
N VAL A 418 -28.91 1.37 19.52
CA VAL A 418 -30.09 0.96 20.30
C VAL A 418 -30.79 -0.16 19.55
#